data_AF-A0A959C8H0-F1
#
_entry.id   AF-A0A959C8H0-F1
#
_cell.length_a   1.000
_cell.length_b   1.000
_cell.length_c   1.000
_cell.angle_alpha   90.00
_cell.angle_beta   90.00
_cell.angle_gamma   90.00
#
_symmetry.space_group_name_H-M   'P 1'
#
loop_
_entity.id
_entity.type
_entity.pdbx_description
1 polymer ?
#
loop_
_entity_poly.entity_id
_entity_poly.type
_entity_poly.pdbx_seq_one_letter_code
_entity_poly.pdbx_strand_id
1 'polypeptide(L)'
;MESEPVKDRGTVLQDLASNSWNLEMIISGAAIFLVSYLPGLIDRLLWYYFENLASGPTVRSSTLPVLAYSFTKVAAWVLIGTFVIHFILRAFWVGLVGLHAVFPQGIQYDKLPWQSDFSQGIARKSFGQLSDYIHRLDRLSNQIFSLAFLVALMGLGISLIYLFIFLITNPNVFPAWMGDTKLRSLILLALVLVVALMPALAQWLSRRPERLKNPWMARFVNVAIRYAPALMLPLVYRPLSYINLIYTSNVPRRRLFGSLFLVTLVFTLFVMFVFAKTTMHLRGRDLFARQSFFGQNSNEFKLFSAHYDKMRKPDELLPAVSIPSDVVEGPVLRVFVSYRKWLDRRIEPFCEQPRQPAGISVDAWRTYKDSVNLDCLSRFFQLSVNDSVYGKIDWIFHTQPEIGSNGLYAYVPTAGFRQGKNILSVKTPL
;
A
#
# COMPACT_ATOMS: atom_id res chain seq x y z
N MET A 1 -20.45 48.94 28.92
CA MET A 1 -20.17 47.80 28.01
C MET A 1 -18.84 48.08 27.35
N GLU A 2 -17.76 47.63 27.99
CA GLU A 2 -16.42 47.64 27.38
C GLU A 2 -16.40 46.68 26.21
N SER A 3 -16.07 47.20 25.04
CA SER A 3 -15.84 46.41 23.83
C SER A 3 -14.61 45.53 24.04
N GLU A 4 -14.80 44.21 24.13
CA GLU A 4 -13.70 43.26 24.08
C GLU A 4 -12.83 43.54 22.84
N PRO A 5 -11.50 43.64 22.98
CA PRO A 5 -10.63 43.81 21.82
C PRO A 5 -10.72 42.56 20.96
N VAL A 6 -11.09 42.74 19.69
CA VAL A 6 -11.07 41.68 18.67
C VAL A 6 -9.64 41.12 18.61
N LYS A 7 -9.40 39.97 19.26
CA LYS A 7 -8.12 39.27 19.18
C LYS A 7 -7.80 39.02 17.71
N ASP A 8 -6.61 39.43 17.27
CA ASP A 8 -6.12 39.18 15.93
C ASP A 8 -6.17 37.66 15.65
N ARG A 9 -6.71 37.26 14.50
CA ARG A 9 -6.91 35.84 14.15
C ARG A 9 -5.59 35.04 14.22
N GLY A 10 -4.45 35.70 13.97
CA GLY A 10 -3.13 35.11 14.18
C GLY A 10 -2.89 34.69 15.63
N THR A 11 -3.18 35.58 16.59
CA THR A 11 -3.03 35.31 18.03
C THR A 11 -3.98 34.21 18.50
N VAL A 12 -5.22 34.17 17.99
CA VAL A 12 -6.18 33.10 18.31
C VAL A 12 -5.68 31.73 17.85
N LEU A 13 -5.14 31.62 16.63
CA LEU A 13 -4.57 30.37 16.13
C LEU A 13 -3.34 29.93 16.92
N GLN A 14 -2.53 30.88 17.37
CA GLN A 14 -1.33 30.63 18.17
C GLN A 14 -1.69 30.20 19.60
N ASP A 15 -2.74 30.78 20.18
CA ASP A 15 -3.31 30.37 21.47
C ASP A 15 -3.95 28.98 21.38
N LEU A 16 -4.64 28.66 20.28
CA LEU A 16 -5.18 27.31 20.04
C LEU A 16 -4.06 26.28 19.93
N ALA A 17 -3.00 26.57 19.19
CA ALA A 17 -1.85 25.66 19.01
C ALA A 17 -1.01 25.45 20.28
N SER A 18 -0.97 26.45 21.19
CA SER A 18 -0.24 26.34 22.45
C SER A 18 -1.03 25.60 23.53
N ASN A 19 -2.37 25.70 23.53
CA ASN A 19 -3.25 25.04 24.49
C ASN A 19 -3.71 23.63 24.07
N SER A 20 -3.45 23.21 22.83
CA SER A 20 -3.88 21.92 22.28
C SER A 20 -3.00 20.72 22.66
N TRP A 21 -1.91 20.92 23.40
CA TRP A 21 -0.87 19.89 23.61
C TRP A 21 -1.41 18.57 24.22
N ASN A 22 -2.37 18.64 25.16
CA ASN A 22 -3.02 17.46 25.74
C ASN A 22 -3.81 16.67 24.70
N LEU A 23 -4.62 17.38 23.91
CA LEU A 23 -5.45 16.78 22.87
C LEU A 23 -4.59 16.21 21.72
N GLU A 24 -3.53 16.92 21.36
CA GLU A 24 -2.56 16.49 20.33
C GLU A 24 -1.87 15.18 20.70
N MET A 25 -1.52 14.99 21.98
CA MET A 25 -0.85 13.77 22.42
C MET A 25 -1.81 12.56 22.35
N ILE A 26 -3.06 12.75 22.77
CA ILE A 26 -4.11 11.72 22.69
C ILE A 26 -4.41 11.36 21.22
N ILE A 27 -4.62 12.38 20.37
CA ILE A 27 -4.89 12.17 18.95
C ILE A 27 -3.70 11.49 18.26
N SER A 28 -2.47 11.89 18.57
CA SER A 28 -1.27 11.27 18.00
C SER A 28 -1.15 9.80 18.42
N GLY A 29 -1.38 9.47 19.70
CA GLY A 29 -1.38 8.09 20.18
C GLY A 29 -2.45 7.23 19.50
N ALA A 30 -3.67 7.73 19.39
CA ALA A 30 -4.75 7.06 18.68
C ALA A 30 -4.44 6.88 17.19
N ALA A 31 -3.85 7.90 16.54
CA ALA A 31 -3.45 7.84 15.15
C ALA A 31 -2.36 6.79 14.91
N ILE A 32 -1.34 6.69 15.77
CA ILE A 32 -0.31 5.64 15.69
C ILE A 32 -0.96 4.25 15.73
N PHE A 33 -1.83 4.04 16.73
CA PHE A 33 -2.52 2.76 16.88
C PHE A 33 -3.35 2.41 15.65
N LEU A 34 -4.18 3.32 15.14
CA LEU A 34 -5.02 3.08 13.97
C LEU A 34 -4.20 2.83 12.69
N VAL A 35 -3.18 3.67 12.45
CA VAL A 35 -2.35 3.59 11.24
C VAL A 35 -1.49 2.33 11.25
N SER A 36 -1.14 1.78 12.43
CA SER A 36 -0.38 0.52 12.53
C SER A 36 -1.06 -0.68 11.86
N TYR A 37 -2.39 -0.68 11.74
CA TYR A 37 -3.15 -1.72 11.04
C TYR A 37 -3.19 -1.55 9.52
N LEU A 38 -2.86 -0.36 8.98
CA LEU A 38 -2.96 -0.08 7.55
C LEU A 38 -2.08 -0.99 6.69
N PRO A 39 -0.78 -1.24 6.99
CA PRO A 39 0.04 -2.11 6.17
C PRO A 39 -0.57 -3.51 5.99
N GLY A 40 -1.07 -4.11 7.08
CA GLY A 40 -1.71 -5.44 7.05
C GLY A 40 -3.05 -5.44 6.29
N LEU A 41 -3.83 -4.36 6.39
CA LEU A 41 -5.04 -4.20 5.59
C LEU A 41 -4.71 -4.11 4.09
N ILE A 42 -3.69 -3.33 3.73
CA ILE A 42 -3.23 -3.16 2.35
C ILE A 42 -2.73 -4.50 1.77
N ASP A 43 -2.05 -5.33 2.57
CA ASP A 43 -1.65 -6.70 2.20
C ASP A 43 -2.86 -7.58 1.88
N ARG A 44 -3.83 -7.64 2.79
CA ARG A 44 -5.07 -8.43 2.59
C ARG A 44 -5.84 -8.00 1.35
N LEU A 45 -5.94 -6.69 1.07
CA LEU A 45 -6.62 -6.18 -0.12
C LEU A 45 -5.93 -6.63 -1.42
N LEU A 46 -4.59 -6.63 -1.45
CA LEU A 46 -3.83 -7.12 -2.61
C LEU A 46 -4.04 -8.63 -2.81
N TRP A 47 -4.01 -9.42 -1.75
CA TRP A 47 -4.21 -10.86 -1.82
C TRP A 47 -5.63 -11.23 -2.26
N TYR A 48 -6.63 -10.58 -1.68
CA TYR A 48 -8.02 -10.73 -2.12
C TYR A 48 -8.18 -10.44 -3.62
N TYR A 49 -7.51 -9.40 -4.12
CA TYR A 49 -7.50 -9.11 -5.55
C TYR A 49 -6.91 -10.26 -6.39
N PHE A 50 -5.75 -10.80 -6.00
CA PHE A 50 -5.11 -11.88 -6.76
C PHE A 50 -5.88 -13.20 -6.73
N GLU A 51 -6.56 -13.50 -5.63
CA GLU A 51 -7.35 -14.73 -5.52
C GLU A 51 -8.71 -14.61 -6.23
N ASN A 52 -9.45 -13.51 -6.02
CA ASN A 52 -10.86 -13.42 -6.42
C ASN A 52 -11.13 -12.59 -7.69
N LEU A 53 -10.24 -11.65 -8.05
CA LEU A 53 -10.53 -10.64 -9.08
C LEU A 53 -9.57 -10.70 -10.28
N ALA A 54 -8.33 -11.14 -10.07
CA ALA A 54 -7.32 -11.15 -11.11
C ALA A 54 -7.68 -12.13 -12.24
N SER A 55 -7.74 -11.63 -13.48
CA SER A 55 -8.14 -12.39 -14.68
C SER A 55 -7.01 -13.21 -15.31
N GLY A 56 -5.80 -13.19 -14.73
CA GLY A 56 -4.66 -13.97 -15.21
C GLY A 56 -3.34 -13.59 -14.55
N PRO A 57 -2.29 -14.43 -14.69
CA PRO A 57 -0.93 -14.14 -14.23
C PRO A 57 -0.16 -13.21 -15.20
N THR A 58 -0.86 -12.42 -16.02
CA THR A 58 -0.20 -11.53 -16.98
C THR A 58 0.48 -10.37 -16.26
N VAL A 59 1.64 -9.93 -16.78
CA VAL A 59 2.38 -8.78 -16.24
C VAL A 59 1.48 -7.55 -16.09
N ARG A 60 0.48 -7.37 -16.97
CA ARG A 60 -0.44 -6.22 -16.92
C ARG A 60 -1.46 -6.30 -15.77
N SER A 61 -2.04 -7.48 -15.52
CA SER A 61 -3.00 -7.69 -14.43
C SER A 61 -2.35 -7.63 -13.05
N SER A 62 -1.03 -7.82 -12.96
CA SER A 62 -0.29 -7.72 -11.69
C SER A 62 0.42 -6.38 -11.50
N THR A 63 0.97 -5.75 -12.53
CA THR A 63 1.89 -4.59 -12.36
C THR A 63 1.21 -3.35 -11.79
N LEU A 64 0.07 -2.90 -12.37
CA LEU A 64 -0.59 -1.68 -11.90
C LEU A 64 -1.13 -1.81 -10.47
N PRO A 65 -1.81 -2.92 -10.09
CA PRO A 65 -2.22 -3.14 -8.71
C PRO A 65 -1.03 -3.22 -7.73
N VAL A 66 0.07 -3.88 -8.12
CA VAL A 66 1.26 -3.98 -7.27
C VAL A 66 1.97 -2.63 -7.12
N LEU A 67 1.98 -1.77 -8.15
CA LEU A 67 2.46 -0.39 -8.04
C LEU A 67 1.61 0.43 -7.08
N ALA A 68 0.28 0.44 -7.26
CA ALA A 68 -0.63 1.13 -6.35
C ALA A 68 -0.47 0.64 -4.89
N TYR A 69 -0.41 -0.67 -4.70
CA TYR A 69 -0.09 -1.29 -3.42
C TYR A 69 1.23 -0.79 -2.84
N SER A 70 2.30 -0.74 -3.64
CA SER A 70 3.64 -0.34 -3.16
C SER A 70 3.66 1.11 -2.70
N PHE A 71 3.05 2.03 -3.46
CA PHE A 71 2.90 3.42 -3.06
C PHE A 71 2.10 3.56 -1.77
N THR A 72 0.97 2.85 -1.66
CA THR A 72 0.10 2.91 -0.47
C THR A 72 0.78 2.33 0.75
N LYS A 73 1.48 1.19 0.61
CA LYS A 73 2.19 0.52 1.71
C LYS A 73 3.35 1.36 2.22
N VAL A 74 4.15 1.96 1.33
CA VAL A 74 5.23 2.88 1.76
C VAL A 74 4.66 4.14 2.39
N ALA A 75 3.58 4.72 1.85
CA ALA A 75 2.92 5.87 2.47
C ALA A 75 2.40 5.55 3.88
N ALA A 76 1.83 4.36 4.10
CA ALA A 76 1.42 3.90 5.43
C ALA A 76 2.61 3.79 6.39
N TRP A 77 3.73 3.18 5.97
CA TRP A 77 4.94 3.09 6.80
C TRP A 77 5.56 4.46 7.11
N VAL A 78 5.59 5.37 6.13
CA VAL A 78 6.04 6.76 6.34
C VAL A 78 5.14 7.46 7.35
N LEU A 79 3.83 7.26 7.27
CA LEU A 79 2.87 7.84 8.21
C LEU A 79 3.08 7.31 9.63
N ILE A 80 3.25 5.99 9.81
CA ILE A 80 3.58 5.38 11.11
C ILE A 80 4.87 5.98 11.67
N GLY A 81 5.96 5.95 10.91
CA GLY A 81 7.25 6.46 11.36
C GLY A 81 7.20 7.95 11.72
N THR A 82 6.46 8.73 10.94
CA THR A 82 6.25 10.16 11.21
C THR A 82 5.48 10.39 12.50
N PHE A 83 4.37 9.68 12.70
CA PHE A 83 3.61 9.83 13.94
C PHE A 83 4.42 9.43 15.16
N VAL A 84 5.23 8.37 15.08
CA VAL A 84 6.14 7.97 16.16
C VAL A 84 7.20 9.04 16.43
N ILE A 85 7.88 9.54 15.40
CA ILE A 85 8.88 10.61 15.55
C ILE A 85 8.24 11.88 16.12
N HIS A 86 7.07 12.27 15.60
CA HIS A 86 6.31 13.42 16.09
C HIS A 86 5.93 13.26 17.57
N PHE A 87 5.45 12.08 17.96
CA PHE A 87 5.09 11.76 19.34
C PHE A 87 6.30 11.85 20.28
N ILE A 88 7.45 11.29 19.88
CA ILE A 88 8.70 11.38 20.65
C ILE A 88 9.16 12.83 20.80
N LEU A 89 9.15 13.61 19.71
CA LEU A 89 9.53 15.03 19.74
C LEU A 89 8.61 15.83 20.65
N ARG A 90 7.30 15.54 20.63
CA ARG A 90 6.32 16.22 21.48
C ARG A 90 6.49 15.85 22.95
N ALA A 91 6.71 14.57 23.27
CA ALA A 91 7.02 14.13 24.62
C ALA A 91 8.30 14.80 25.16
N PHE A 92 9.35 14.88 24.33
CA PHE A 92 10.58 15.58 24.66
C PHE A 92 10.36 17.09 24.87
N TRP A 93 9.55 17.72 24.02
CA TRP A 93 9.16 19.12 24.16
C TRP A 93 8.43 19.39 25.48
N VAL A 94 7.45 18.56 25.85
CA VAL A 94 6.74 18.68 27.15
C VAL A 94 7.72 18.58 28.32
N GLY A 95 8.68 17.66 28.25
CA GLY A 95 9.75 17.55 29.27
C GLY A 95 10.59 18.83 29.40
N LEU A 96 10.96 19.46 28.29
CA LEU A 96 11.71 20.73 28.30
C LEU A 96 10.88 21.90 28.80
N VAL A 97 9.59 21.95 28.47
CA VAL A 97 8.67 22.96 29.01
C VAL A 97 8.53 22.81 30.52
N GLY A 98 8.40 21.58 31.03
CA GLY A 98 8.42 21.30 32.46
C GLY A 98 9.73 21.73 33.13
N LEU A 99 10.88 21.48 32.47
CA LEU A 99 12.18 21.92 32.96
C LEU A 99 12.28 23.46 33.01
N HIS A 100 11.76 24.15 31.99
CA HIS A 100 11.72 25.61 31.96
C HIS A 100 10.79 26.19 33.03
N ALA A 101 9.71 25.50 33.40
CA ALA A 101 8.83 25.92 34.49
C ALA A 101 9.53 25.89 35.85
N VAL A 102 10.40 24.90 36.09
CA VAL A 102 11.18 24.80 37.33
C VAL A 102 12.41 25.71 37.31
N PHE A 103 13.07 25.84 36.16
CA PHE A 103 14.28 26.65 35.97
C PHE A 103 14.07 27.73 34.90
N PRO A 104 13.34 28.83 35.22
CA PRO A 104 12.93 29.84 34.23
C PRO A 104 14.09 30.63 33.62
N GLN A 105 15.23 30.74 34.31
CA GLN A 105 16.43 31.38 33.76
C GLN A 105 17.25 30.46 32.85
N GLY A 106 16.86 29.18 32.71
CA GLY A 106 17.56 28.19 31.91
C GLY A 106 18.98 27.94 32.41
N ILE A 107 19.93 27.81 31.48
CA ILE A 107 21.34 27.55 31.79
C ILE A 107 21.99 28.82 32.34
N GLN A 108 22.34 28.80 33.63
CA GLN A 108 23.16 29.85 34.25
C GLN A 108 24.64 29.57 33.99
N TYR A 109 25.12 30.04 32.84
CA TYR A 109 26.50 29.80 32.37
C TYR A 109 27.57 30.18 33.40
N ASP A 110 27.34 31.27 34.13
CA ASP A 110 28.28 31.80 35.14
C ASP A 110 28.35 30.93 36.41
N LYS A 111 27.41 29.99 36.61
CA LYS A 111 27.36 29.08 37.76
C LYS A 111 27.66 27.63 37.39
N LEU A 112 28.16 27.37 36.17
CA LEU A 112 28.52 26.02 35.74
C LEU A 112 29.77 25.54 36.50
N PRO A 113 29.68 24.46 37.29
CA PRO A 113 30.83 23.95 38.03
C PRO A 113 31.86 23.38 37.05
N TRP A 114 33.15 23.60 37.37
CA TRP A 114 34.30 23.06 36.63
C TRP A 114 34.41 23.51 35.16
N GLN A 115 33.92 24.70 34.79
CA GLN A 115 34.10 25.29 33.46
C GLN A 115 34.91 26.59 33.48
N SER A 116 35.89 26.72 32.59
CA SER A 116 36.62 27.96 32.34
C SER A 116 35.78 28.94 31.50
N ASP A 117 36.12 30.23 31.55
CA ASP A 117 35.42 31.29 30.78
C ASP A 117 35.34 30.99 29.28
N PHE A 118 36.38 30.36 28.73
CA PHE A 118 36.41 29.91 27.35
C PHE A 118 35.36 28.82 27.07
N SER A 119 35.27 27.80 27.93
CA SER A 119 34.28 26.73 27.82
C SER A 119 32.85 27.24 28.00
N GLN A 120 32.64 28.19 28.92
CA GLN A 120 31.34 28.86 29.11
C GLN A 120 30.92 29.64 27.86
N GLY A 121 31.86 30.35 27.21
CA GLY A 121 31.62 31.06 25.96
C GLY A 121 31.21 30.13 24.80
N ILE A 122 31.83 28.94 24.72
CA ILE A 122 31.43 27.90 23.76
C ILE A 122 30.03 27.37 24.08
N ALA A 123 29.79 27.00 25.34
CA ALA A 123 28.48 26.48 25.77
C ALA A 123 27.35 27.47 25.46
N ARG A 124 27.59 28.77 25.71
CA ARG A 124 26.61 29.84 25.44
C ARG A 124 26.30 30.00 23.96
N LYS A 125 27.29 29.83 23.07
CA LYS A 125 27.08 29.85 21.61
C LYS A 125 26.40 28.58 21.09
N SER A 126 26.73 27.42 21.64
CA SER A 126 26.21 26.13 21.18
C SER A 126 24.79 25.84 21.63
N PHE A 127 24.47 26.10 22.91
CA PHE A 127 23.19 25.75 23.50
C PHE A 127 22.21 26.93 23.54
N GLY A 128 22.70 28.16 23.69
CA GLY A 128 21.86 29.36 23.74
C GLY A 128 20.87 29.35 24.91
N GLN A 129 19.69 29.95 24.74
CA GLN A 129 18.64 29.90 25.75
C GLN A 129 17.76 28.67 25.60
N LEU A 130 17.28 28.12 26.73
CA LEU A 130 16.38 26.97 26.75
C LEU A 130 15.06 27.26 26.02
N SER A 131 14.50 28.47 26.19
CA SER A 131 13.27 28.91 25.50
C SER A 131 13.41 28.87 23.97
N ASP A 132 14.52 29.34 23.42
CA ASP A 132 14.78 29.30 21.98
C ASP A 132 14.88 27.86 21.46
N TYR A 133 15.39 26.94 22.27
CA TYR A 133 15.46 25.53 21.92
C TYR A 133 14.07 24.88 21.92
N ILE A 134 13.23 25.17 22.92
CA ILE A 134 11.82 24.73 22.99
C ILE A 134 11.05 25.20 21.75
N HIS A 135 11.18 26.47 21.38
CA HIS A 135 10.52 27.00 20.17
C HIS A 135 11.04 26.39 18.86
N ARG A 136 12.36 26.09 18.78
CA ARG A 136 12.93 25.41 17.61
C ARG A 136 12.42 23.97 17.48
N LEU A 137 12.32 23.25 18.59
CA LEU A 137 11.82 21.89 18.65
C LEU A 137 10.35 21.80 18.24
N ASP A 138 9.52 22.73 18.73
CA ASP A 138 8.11 22.82 18.33
C ASP A 138 7.95 23.05 16.82
N ARG A 139 8.68 24.03 16.26
CA ARG A 139 8.70 24.28 14.81
C ARG A 139 9.18 23.07 14.02
N LEU A 140 10.23 22.39 14.48
CA LEU A 140 10.74 21.18 13.83
C LEU A 140 9.69 20.07 13.80
N SER A 141 9.01 19.83 14.93
CA SER A 141 7.94 18.83 15.04
C SER A 141 6.82 19.09 14.02
N ASN A 142 6.33 20.34 13.96
CA ASN A 142 5.27 20.75 13.03
C ASN A 142 5.73 20.70 11.55
N GLN A 143 6.99 21.02 11.26
CA GLN A 143 7.56 20.92 9.91
C GLN A 143 7.70 19.46 9.46
N ILE A 144 8.22 18.58 10.31
CA ILE A 144 8.36 17.14 10.01
C ILE A 144 6.97 16.53 9.76
N PHE A 145 6.00 16.82 10.63
CA PHE A 145 4.64 16.32 10.50
C PHE A 145 4.00 16.76 9.18
N SER A 146 4.05 18.06 8.85
CA SER A 146 3.47 18.59 7.61
C SER A 146 4.15 18.05 6.35
N LEU A 147 5.49 17.96 6.35
CA LEU A 147 6.25 17.44 5.21
C LEU A 147 5.99 15.94 4.98
N ALA A 148 5.94 15.15 6.05
CA ALA A 148 5.63 13.74 5.94
C ALA A 148 4.19 13.49 5.48
N PHE A 149 3.23 14.25 6.01
CA PHE A 149 1.84 14.17 5.57
C PHE A 149 1.72 14.53 4.08
N LEU A 150 2.48 15.53 3.60
CA LEU A 150 2.59 15.87 2.18
C LEU A 150 3.05 14.69 1.33
N VAL A 151 4.11 14.00 1.74
CA VAL A 151 4.68 12.85 1.03
C VAL A 151 3.70 11.67 1.04
N ALA A 152 3.08 11.37 2.18
CA ALA A 152 2.09 10.31 2.31
C ALA A 152 0.87 10.56 1.42
N LEU A 153 0.35 11.80 1.43
CA LEU A 153 -0.73 12.23 0.57
C LEU A 153 -0.38 12.19 -0.92
N MET A 154 0.84 12.57 -1.29
CA MET A 154 1.33 12.44 -2.66
C MET A 154 1.38 10.96 -3.09
N GLY A 155 1.90 10.08 -2.23
CA GLY A 155 1.93 8.64 -2.46
C GLY A 155 0.54 8.03 -2.63
N LEU A 156 -0.41 8.41 -1.76
CA LEU A 156 -1.83 8.04 -1.89
C LEU A 156 -2.41 8.51 -3.23
N GLY A 157 -2.13 9.75 -3.60
CA GLY A 157 -2.58 10.34 -4.85
C GLY A 157 -2.11 9.56 -6.08
N ILE A 158 -0.81 9.27 -6.15
CA ILE A 158 -0.21 8.47 -7.22
C ILE A 158 -0.79 7.05 -7.24
N SER A 159 -1.02 6.44 -6.07
CA SER A 159 -1.69 5.14 -5.95
C SER A 159 -3.09 5.16 -6.56
N LEU A 160 -3.91 6.17 -6.25
CA LEU A 160 -5.25 6.33 -6.81
C LEU A 160 -5.22 6.49 -8.34
N ILE A 161 -4.23 7.20 -8.89
CA ILE A 161 -4.04 7.28 -10.35
C ILE A 161 -3.76 5.90 -10.94
N TYR A 162 -2.87 5.10 -10.35
CA TYR A 162 -2.60 3.73 -10.82
C TYR A 162 -3.85 2.83 -10.74
N LEU A 163 -4.64 2.94 -9.66
CA LEU A 163 -5.90 2.22 -9.53
C LEU A 163 -6.92 2.67 -10.58
N PHE A 164 -7.02 3.96 -10.85
CA PHE A 164 -7.91 4.49 -11.88
C PHE A 164 -7.55 3.98 -13.28
N ILE A 165 -6.26 4.02 -13.64
CA ILE A 165 -5.77 3.45 -14.91
C ILE A 165 -6.06 1.95 -14.96
N PHE A 166 -5.82 1.25 -13.86
CA PHE A 166 -6.09 -0.18 -13.77
C PHE A 166 -7.58 -0.49 -14.00
N LEU A 167 -8.49 0.22 -13.33
CA LEU A 167 -9.94 -0.01 -13.45
C LEU A 167 -10.45 0.20 -14.88
N ILE A 168 -10.00 1.26 -15.56
CA ILE A 168 -10.43 1.54 -16.94
C ILE A 168 -9.83 0.53 -17.92
N THR A 169 -8.58 0.11 -17.71
CA THR A 169 -7.90 -0.81 -18.61
C THR A 169 -8.29 -2.26 -18.39
N ASN A 170 -8.85 -2.61 -17.23
CA ASN A 170 -9.23 -3.97 -16.89
C ASN A 170 -10.48 -4.41 -17.69
N PRO A 171 -10.36 -5.42 -18.57
CA PRO A 171 -11.46 -5.89 -19.41
C PRO A 171 -12.62 -6.52 -18.61
N ASN A 172 -12.39 -6.93 -17.35
CA ASN A 172 -13.45 -7.45 -16.49
C ASN A 172 -14.40 -6.35 -15.97
N VAL A 173 -13.94 -5.09 -15.95
CA VAL A 173 -14.70 -3.94 -15.44
C VAL A 173 -15.35 -3.18 -16.59
N PHE A 174 -14.61 -2.97 -17.69
CA PHE A 174 -15.13 -2.34 -18.91
C PHE A 174 -15.11 -3.33 -20.08
N PRO A 175 -16.30 -3.70 -20.63
CA PRO A 175 -16.43 -4.71 -21.68
C PRO A 175 -15.56 -4.41 -22.93
N ALA A 176 -15.22 -5.47 -23.66
CA ALA A 176 -14.33 -5.45 -24.82
C ALA A 176 -14.89 -4.73 -26.08
N TRP A 177 -16.14 -4.26 -26.05
CA TRP A 177 -16.78 -3.50 -27.15
C TRP A 177 -16.11 -2.15 -27.50
N MET A 178 -15.12 -1.72 -26.71
CA MET A 178 -14.46 -0.41 -26.83
C MET A 178 -13.11 -0.46 -27.60
N GLY A 179 -12.85 -1.54 -28.34
CA GLY A 179 -11.65 -1.71 -29.19
C GLY A 179 -10.47 -2.41 -28.49
N ASP A 180 -9.32 -2.46 -29.17
CA ASP A 180 -8.12 -3.16 -28.68
C ASP A 180 -7.65 -2.60 -27.32
N THR A 181 -7.64 -3.48 -26.32
CA THR A 181 -7.22 -3.20 -24.94
C THR A 181 -5.82 -2.59 -24.85
N LYS A 182 -4.90 -2.92 -25.77
CA LYS A 182 -3.54 -2.34 -25.81
C LYS A 182 -3.58 -0.87 -26.21
N LEU A 183 -4.24 -0.56 -27.32
CA LEU A 183 -4.38 0.81 -27.82
C LEU A 183 -5.08 1.70 -26.78
N ARG A 184 -6.17 1.21 -26.16
CA ARG A 184 -6.85 1.90 -25.07
C ARG A 184 -5.91 2.24 -23.91
N SER A 185 -5.10 1.27 -23.47
CA SER A 185 -4.16 1.48 -22.36
C SER A 185 -3.06 2.50 -22.69
N LEU A 186 -2.56 2.50 -23.93
CA LEU A 186 -1.57 3.47 -24.40
C LEU A 186 -2.15 4.89 -24.49
N ILE A 187 -3.36 5.02 -25.04
CA ILE A 187 -4.06 6.32 -25.13
C ILE A 187 -4.31 6.88 -23.73
N LEU A 188 -4.79 6.05 -22.79
CA LEU A 188 -5.03 6.49 -21.41
C LEU A 188 -3.74 6.88 -20.70
N LEU A 189 -2.67 6.10 -20.86
CA LEU A 189 -1.36 6.44 -20.29
C LEU A 189 -0.85 7.76 -20.87
N ALA A 190 -0.98 7.96 -22.19
CA ALA A 190 -0.60 9.20 -22.86
C ALA A 190 -1.44 10.39 -22.35
N LEU A 191 -2.76 10.20 -22.19
CA LEU A 191 -3.66 11.24 -21.66
C LEU A 191 -3.29 11.63 -20.23
N VAL A 192 -3.05 10.64 -19.35
CA VAL A 192 -2.60 10.88 -17.97
C VAL A 192 -1.26 11.62 -18.00
N LEU A 193 -0.30 11.18 -18.80
CA LEU A 193 1.00 11.84 -18.89
C LEU A 193 0.87 13.30 -19.38
N VAL A 194 0.03 13.55 -20.39
CA VAL A 194 -0.24 14.90 -20.89
C VAL A 194 -0.85 15.79 -19.80
N VAL A 195 -1.90 15.32 -19.11
CA VAL A 195 -2.53 16.08 -18.02
C VAL A 195 -1.57 16.29 -16.85
N ALA A 196 -0.71 15.33 -16.54
CA ALA A 196 0.28 15.44 -15.46
C ALA A 196 1.41 16.43 -15.80
N LEU A 197 1.77 16.55 -17.09
CA LEU A 197 2.78 17.49 -17.56
C LEU A 197 2.23 18.91 -17.79
N MET A 198 0.91 19.09 -17.91
CA MET A 198 0.28 20.39 -18.11
C MET A 198 0.69 21.46 -17.06
N PRO A 199 0.68 21.19 -15.75
CA PRO A 199 1.11 22.16 -14.74
C PRO A 199 2.58 22.56 -14.89
N ALA A 200 3.46 21.59 -15.20
CA ALA A 200 4.88 21.87 -15.40
C ALA A 200 5.12 22.73 -16.65
N LEU A 201 4.39 22.44 -17.74
CA LEU A 201 4.42 23.27 -18.94
C LEU A 201 3.89 24.68 -18.69
N ALA A 202 2.77 24.80 -17.96
CA ALA A 202 2.19 26.08 -17.57
C ALA A 202 3.14 26.92 -16.70
N GLN A 203 3.83 26.28 -15.75
CA GLN A 203 4.80 26.94 -14.89
C GLN A 203 6.10 27.31 -15.63
N TRP A 204 6.52 26.53 -16.63
CA TRP A 204 7.62 26.90 -17.51
C TRP A 204 7.24 28.11 -18.37
N LEU A 205 6.02 28.11 -18.90
CA LEU A 205 5.49 29.18 -19.74
C LEU A 205 5.32 30.50 -18.95
N SER A 206 4.90 30.41 -17.69
CA SER A 206 4.76 31.56 -16.81
C SER A 206 6.09 32.24 -16.44
N ARG A 207 7.24 31.61 -16.69
CA ARG A 207 8.56 32.26 -16.55
C ARG A 207 8.80 33.33 -17.61
N ARG A 208 8.06 33.31 -18.73
CA ARG A 208 8.17 34.28 -19.83
C ARG A 208 6.89 35.12 -19.89
N PRO A 209 6.81 36.24 -19.13
CA PRO A 209 5.58 37.02 -19.00
C PRO A 209 5.06 37.57 -20.34
N GLU A 210 5.94 37.77 -21.33
CA GLU A 210 5.57 38.20 -22.69
C GLU A 210 4.60 37.24 -23.38
N ARG A 211 4.73 35.93 -23.14
CA ARG A 211 3.86 34.90 -23.73
C ARG A 211 2.46 34.90 -23.12
N LEU A 212 2.31 35.37 -21.88
CA LEU A 212 1.02 35.49 -21.19
C LEU A 212 0.18 36.67 -21.70
N LYS A 213 0.74 37.55 -22.56
CA LYS A 213 -0.02 38.60 -23.24
C LYS A 213 -1.04 38.02 -24.25
N ASN A 214 -0.81 36.82 -24.77
CA ASN A 214 -1.78 36.13 -25.63
C ASN A 214 -2.93 35.55 -24.77
N PRO A 215 -4.19 35.94 -24.99
CA PRO A 215 -5.33 35.49 -24.20
C PRO A 215 -5.54 33.97 -24.21
N TRP A 216 -5.18 33.28 -25.29
CA TRP A 216 -5.26 31.82 -25.36
C TRP A 216 -4.23 31.15 -24.42
N MET A 217 -3.02 31.70 -24.40
CA MET A 217 -1.92 31.22 -23.56
C MET A 217 -2.22 31.45 -22.06
N ALA A 218 -2.78 32.62 -21.73
CA ALA A 218 -3.22 32.94 -20.37
C ALA A 218 -4.36 32.02 -19.90
N ARG A 219 -5.34 31.71 -20.77
CA ARG A 219 -6.40 30.74 -20.49
C ARG A 219 -5.84 29.34 -20.26
N PHE A 220 -4.91 28.87 -21.11
CA PHE A 220 -4.25 27.57 -20.93
C PHE A 220 -3.54 27.49 -19.58
N VAL A 221 -2.73 28.50 -19.22
CA VAL A 221 -2.00 28.51 -17.94
C VAL A 221 -2.97 28.48 -16.75
N ASN A 222 -4.05 29.25 -16.79
CA ASN A 222 -5.07 29.24 -15.74
C ASN A 222 -5.74 27.86 -15.62
N VAL A 223 -6.13 27.26 -16.74
CA VAL A 223 -6.75 25.92 -16.76
C VAL A 223 -5.79 24.85 -16.25
N ALA A 224 -4.54 24.86 -16.73
CA ALA A 224 -3.52 23.90 -16.38
C ALA A 224 -3.13 23.98 -14.89
N ILE A 225 -3.03 25.17 -14.31
CA ILE A 225 -2.67 25.33 -12.88
C ILE A 225 -3.86 24.99 -11.98
N ARG A 226 -5.09 25.37 -12.36
CA ARG A 226 -6.27 25.22 -11.50
C ARG A 226 -6.94 23.85 -11.60
N TYR A 227 -7.13 23.34 -12.81
CA TYR A 227 -7.97 22.16 -13.05
C TYR A 227 -7.17 20.88 -13.25
N ALA A 228 -5.97 20.91 -13.86
CA ALA A 228 -5.22 19.67 -14.11
C ALA A 228 -4.82 18.96 -12.79
N PRO A 229 -4.31 19.64 -11.73
CA PRO A 229 -4.06 19.01 -10.44
C PRO A 229 -5.35 18.56 -9.75
N ALA A 230 -6.44 19.32 -9.90
CA ALA A 230 -7.74 18.98 -9.32
C ALA A 230 -8.37 17.73 -9.97
N LEU A 231 -8.14 17.53 -11.26
CA LEU A 231 -8.57 16.33 -11.98
C LEU A 231 -7.75 15.10 -11.58
N MET A 232 -6.43 15.26 -11.48
CA MET A 232 -5.51 14.18 -11.12
C MET A 232 -5.66 13.74 -9.66
N LEU A 233 -5.78 14.71 -8.75
CA LEU A 233 -5.70 14.50 -7.31
C LEU A 233 -6.79 15.31 -6.57
N PRO A 234 -8.09 15.05 -6.81
CA PRO A 234 -9.19 15.91 -6.33
C PRO A 234 -9.19 16.11 -4.81
N LEU A 235 -8.85 15.07 -4.05
CA LEU A 235 -8.80 15.12 -2.59
C LEU A 235 -7.54 15.83 -2.05
N VAL A 236 -6.46 15.84 -2.84
CA VAL A 236 -5.11 16.13 -2.34
C VAL A 236 -4.53 17.43 -2.91
N TYR A 237 -5.02 17.91 -4.06
CA TYR A 237 -4.40 19.02 -4.78
C TYR A 237 -4.39 20.33 -4.00
N ARG A 238 -5.47 20.68 -3.28
CA ARG A 238 -5.54 21.91 -2.48
C ARG A 238 -4.52 21.93 -1.35
N PRO A 239 -4.48 20.92 -0.44
CA PRO A 239 -3.49 20.91 0.63
C PRO A 239 -2.05 20.86 0.09
N LEU A 240 -1.78 20.05 -0.94
CA LEU A 240 -0.47 20.01 -1.61
C LEU A 240 -0.06 21.38 -2.15
N SER A 241 -0.96 22.07 -2.85
CA SER A 241 -0.67 23.37 -3.46
C SER A 241 -0.42 24.44 -2.40
N TYR A 242 -1.23 24.46 -1.34
CA TYR A 242 -1.07 25.41 -0.24
C TYR A 242 0.28 25.26 0.47
N ILE A 243 0.63 24.02 0.82
CA ILE A 243 1.90 23.70 1.47
C ILE A 243 3.07 24.06 0.53
N ASN A 244 3.01 23.68 -0.74
CA ASN A 244 4.04 24.00 -1.72
C ASN A 244 4.23 25.52 -1.89
N LEU A 245 3.14 26.29 -1.94
CA LEU A 245 3.19 27.76 -2.05
C LEU A 245 3.84 28.41 -0.81
N ILE A 246 3.55 27.90 0.39
CA ILE A 246 4.18 28.39 1.63
C ILE A 246 5.69 28.09 1.64
N TYR A 247 6.09 26.87 1.30
CA TYR A 247 7.50 26.51 1.29
C TYR A 247 8.26 27.26 0.20
N THR A 248 7.69 27.42 -1.00
CA THR A 248 8.34 28.13 -2.11
C THR A 248 8.46 29.64 -1.88
N SER A 249 7.61 30.25 -1.04
CA SER A 249 7.71 31.66 -0.67
C SER A 249 8.64 31.92 0.51
N ASN A 250 8.74 31.00 1.48
CA ASN A 250 9.49 31.21 2.72
C ASN A 250 10.87 30.54 2.77
N VAL A 251 11.13 29.53 1.92
CA VAL A 251 12.40 28.77 1.94
C VAL A 251 13.21 29.04 0.67
N PRO A 252 14.53 29.27 0.77
CA PRO A 252 15.37 29.48 -0.40
C PRO A 252 15.29 28.28 -1.36
N ARG A 253 15.03 28.57 -2.64
CA ARG A 253 14.75 27.57 -3.69
C ARG A 253 15.75 26.40 -3.70
N ARG A 254 17.06 26.67 -3.58
CA ARG A 254 18.10 25.62 -3.62
C ARG A 254 17.93 24.59 -2.49
N ARG A 255 17.65 25.06 -1.27
CA ARG A 255 17.46 24.17 -0.10
C ARG A 255 16.15 23.40 -0.23
N LEU A 256 15.08 24.07 -0.67
CA LEU A 256 13.77 23.45 -0.86
C LEU A 256 13.79 22.35 -1.94
N PHE A 257 14.33 22.66 -3.13
CA PHE A 257 14.42 21.67 -4.20
C PHE A 257 15.36 20.52 -3.83
N GLY A 258 16.48 20.80 -3.15
CA GLY A 258 17.39 19.76 -2.67
C GLY A 258 16.73 18.82 -1.65
N SER A 259 16.01 19.35 -0.66
CA SER A 259 15.33 18.53 0.35
C SER A 259 14.15 17.76 -0.23
N LEU A 260 13.31 18.39 -1.05
CA LEU A 260 12.20 17.70 -1.73
C LEU A 260 12.69 16.60 -2.66
N PHE A 261 13.77 16.84 -3.41
CA PHE A 261 14.37 15.84 -4.28
C PHE A 261 14.89 14.64 -3.47
N LEU A 262 15.64 14.89 -2.39
CA LEU A 262 16.16 13.83 -1.54
C LEU A 262 15.04 12.99 -0.91
N VAL A 263 14.02 13.64 -0.34
CA VAL A 263 12.87 12.96 0.29
C VAL A 263 12.10 12.14 -0.75
N THR A 264 11.84 12.71 -1.93
CA THR A 264 11.14 12.01 -3.02
C THR A 264 11.96 10.85 -3.57
N LEU A 265 13.29 11.01 -3.69
CA LEU A 265 14.20 9.96 -4.12
C LEU A 265 14.17 8.79 -3.14
N VAL A 266 14.35 9.06 -1.85
CA VAL A 266 14.29 8.03 -0.79
C VAL A 266 12.94 7.33 -0.80
N PHE A 267 11.84 8.08 -0.86
CA PHE A 267 10.49 7.52 -0.95
C PHE A 267 10.33 6.61 -2.17
N THR A 268 10.79 7.05 -3.34
CA THR A 268 10.71 6.28 -4.60
C THR A 268 11.57 5.02 -4.53
N LEU A 269 12.77 5.08 -3.93
CA LEU A 269 13.62 3.90 -3.72
C LEU A 269 12.92 2.86 -2.83
N PHE A 270 12.25 3.28 -1.75
CA PHE A 270 11.45 2.39 -0.93
C PHE A 270 10.26 1.80 -1.68
N VAL A 271 9.57 2.59 -2.51
CA VAL A 271 8.47 2.09 -3.36
C VAL A 271 8.98 1.04 -4.34
N MET A 272 10.11 1.32 -5.02
CA MET A 272 10.73 0.38 -5.96
C MET A 272 11.19 -0.89 -5.25
N PHE A 273 11.70 -0.77 -4.02
CA PHE A 273 12.06 -1.91 -3.20
C PHE A 273 10.84 -2.79 -2.86
N VAL A 274 9.76 -2.19 -2.37
CA VAL A 274 8.50 -2.93 -2.07
C VAL A 274 7.92 -3.55 -3.34
N PHE A 275 7.92 -2.82 -4.44
CA PHE A 275 7.45 -3.31 -5.74
C PHE A 275 8.26 -4.53 -6.21
N ALA A 276 9.59 -4.44 -6.16
CA ALA A 276 10.48 -5.53 -6.53
C ALA A 276 10.27 -6.74 -5.60
N LYS A 277 10.21 -6.51 -4.28
CA LYS A 277 9.95 -7.54 -3.27
C LYS A 277 8.66 -8.29 -3.54
N THR A 278 7.55 -7.57 -3.68
CA THR A 278 6.24 -8.18 -3.91
C THR A 278 6.18 -8.88 -5.27
N THR A 279 6.77 -8.30 -6.31
CA THR A 279 6.80 -8.93 -7.65
C THR A 279 7.63 -10.22 -7.64
N MET A 280 8.78 -10.25 -6.97
CA MET A 280 9.58 -11.46 -6.82
C MET A 280 8.85 -12.51 -5.97
N HIS A 281 8.22 -12.09 -4.87
CA HIS A 281 7.45 -12.98 -4.02
C HIS A 281 6.28 -13.62 -4.77
N LEU A 282 5.53 -12.84 -5.57
CA LEU A 282 4.49 -13.34 -6.48
C LEU A 282 5.02 -14.33 -7.53
N ARG A 283 6.32 -14.29 -7.85
CA ARG A 283 7.01 -15.23 -8.73
C ARG A 283 7.65 -16.40 -7.97
N GLY A 284 7.43 -16.52 -6.66
CA GLY A 284 8.03 -17.55 -5.81
C GLY A 284 9.53 -17.35 -5.55
N ARG A 285 10.05 -16.12 -5.68
CA ARG A 285 11.46 -15.78 -5.50
C ARG A 285 11.67 -14.85 -4.31
N ASP A 286 12.80 -15.01 -3.64
CA ASP A 286 13.28 -14.10 -2.60
C ASP A 286 14.44 -13.24 -3.16
N LEU A 287 14.44 -11.94 -2.88
CA LEU A 287 15.47 -11.00 -3.36
C LEU A 287 16.82 -11.17 -2.65
N PHE A 288 16.82 -11.66 -1.41
CA PHE A 288 18.03 -11.65 -0.57
C PHE A 288 18.58 -13.03 -0.25
N ALA A 289 17.94 -14.10 -0.70
CA ALA A 289 18.52 -15.43 -0.58
C ALA A 289 19.85 -15.46 -1.37
N ARG A 290 20.96 -15.80 -0.72
CA ARG A 290 22.31 -15.91 -1.34
C ARG A 290 23.05 -17.18 -0.92
N GLN A 291 22.29 -18.24 -0.65
CA GLN A 291 22.86 -19.52 -0.24
C GLN A 291 23.30 -20.29 -1.50
N SER A 292 24.58 -20.66 -1.57
CA SER A 292 25.20 -21.36 -2.71
C SER A 292 24.75 -22.82 -2.84
N PHE A 293 24.50 -23.49 -1.72
CA PHE A 293 24.07 -24.89 -1.67
C PHE A 293 22.55 -25.07 -1.50
N PHE A 294 21.81 -23.97 -1.29
CA PHE A 294 20.36 -23.99 -1.22
C PHE A 294 19.79 -23.51 -2.56
N GLY A 295 19.56 -24.47 -3.45
CA GLY A 295 19.15 -24.21 -4.83
C GLY A 295 17.99 -23.23 -4.90
N GLN A 296 18.13 -22.14 -5.64
CA GLN A 296 17.04 -21.20 -5.87
C GLN A 296 16.30 -21.60 -7.14
N ASN A 297 15.00 -21.27 -7.22
CA ASN A 297 14.13 -21.52 -8.37
C ASN A 297 13.65 -22.97 -8.61
N SER A 298 13.99 -23.95 -7.76
CA SER A 298 13.33 -25.26 -7.78
C SER A 298 12.27 -25.36 -6.69
N ASN A 299 11.03 -25.69 -7.07
CA ASN A 299 9.97 -25.98 -6.11
C ASN A 299 9.99 -27.44 -5.62
N GLU A 300 10.66 -28.33 -6.34
CA GLU A 300 10.62 -29.78 -6.09
C GLU A 300 11.32 -30.21 -4.79
N PHE A 301 12.38 -29.49 -4.42
CA PHE A 301 13.20 -29.80 -3.25
C PHE A 301 13.03 -28.79 -2.10
N LYS A 302 11.96 -27.98 -2.14
CA LYS A 302 11.67 -26.98 -1.12
C LYS A 302 10.30 -27.18 -0.51
N LEU A 303 10.28 -27.10 0.81
CA LEU A 303 9.05 -27.01 1.58
C LEU A 303 8.71 -25.53 1.75
N PHE A 304 7.60 -25.08 1.17
CA PHE A 304 7.09 -23.73 1.38
C PHE A 304 6.01 -23.77 2.46
N SER A 305 6.21 -22.97 3.53
CA SER A 305 5.26 -22.82 4.64
C SER A 305 3.83 -22.52 4.17
N ALA A 306 3.69 -21.73 3.10
CA ALA A 306 2.40 -21.33 2.55
C ALA A 306 1.50 -22.50 2.13
N HIS A 307 2.05 -23.67 1.77
CA HIS A 307 1.24 -24.86 1.43
C HIS A 307 0.59 -25.53 2.63
N TYR A 308 1.02 -25.21 3.85
CA TYR A 308 0.56 -25.83 5.08
C TYR A 308 -0.22 -24.82 5.92
N ASP A 309 -1.51 -25.06 6.13
CA ASP A 309 -2.39 -24.12 6.82
C ASP A 309 -1.85 -23.74 8.21
N LYS A 310 -1.28 -24.71 8.96
CA LYS A 310 -0.68 -24.48 10.29
C LYS A 310 0.57 -23.59 10.28
N MET A 311 1.32 -23.55 9.17
CA MET A 311 2.57 -22.79 9.06
C MET A 311 2.41 -21.46 8.30
N ARG A 312 1.27 -21.26 7.63
CA ARG A 312 1.00 -20.07 6.84
C ARG A 312 0.82 -18.87 7.75
N LYS A 313 1.50 -17.77 7.42
CA LYS A 313 1.26 -16.51 8.11
C LYS A 313 -0.01 -15.83 7.58
N PRO A 314 -0.74 -15.05 8.39
CA PRO A 314 -1.96 -14.38 7.95
C PRO A 314 -1.79 -13.41 6.78
N ASP A 315 -0.55 -12.97 6.51
CA ASP A 315 -0.17 -12.06 5.43
C ASP A 315 0.41 -12.77 4.19
N GLU A 316 0.45 -14.10 4.16
CA GLU A 316 0.90 -14.88 3.00
C GLU A 316 -0.26 -15.23 2.05
N LEU A 317 0.01 -15.21 0.74
CA LEU A 317 -0.97 -15.58 -0.28
C LEU A 317 -1.30 -17.08 -0.20
N LEU A 318 -2.58 -17.42 -0.34
CA LEU A 318 -3.03 -18.81 -0.42
C LEU A 318 -2.49 -19.47 -1.70
N PRO A 319 -1.68 -20.54 -1.61
CA PRO A 319 -1.20 -21.22 -2.81
C PRO A 319 -2.34 -21.91 -3.56
N ALA A 320 -2.07 -22.35 -4.80
CA ALA A 320 -3.05 -23.06 -5.61
C ALA A 320 -3.56 -24.36 -4.93
N VAL A 321 -2.72 -25.00 -4.11
CA VAL A 321 -3.07 -26.19 -3.34
C VAL A 321 -2.56 -26.01 -1.92
N SER A 322 -3.38 -26.30 -0.92
CA SER A 322 -2.99 -26.33 0.50
C SER A 322 -3.48 -27.57 1.23
N ILE A 323 -2.75 -27.91 2.29
CA ILE A 323 -3.07 -29.01 3.21
C ILE A 323 -2.95 -28.54 4.67
N PRO A 324 -3.58 -29.23 5.64
CA PRO A 324 -3.61 -28.78 7.03
C PRO A 324 -2.23 -28.65 7.69
N SER A 325 -1.37 -29.67 7.54
CA SER A 325 -0.03 -29.74 8.14
C SER A 325 0.91 -30.56 7.28
N ASP A 326 2.21 -30.37 7.50
CA ASP A 326 3.31 -31.15 6.93
C ASP A 326 3.35 -32.60 7.41
N VAL A 327 2.89 -32.85 8.64
CA VAL A 327 2.72 -34.18 9.21
C VAL A 327 1.26 -34.62 9.11
N VAL A 328 1.03 -35.83 8.58
CA VAL A 328 -0.31 -36.41 8.41
C VAL A 328 -0.40 -37.68 9.25
N GLU A 329 -1.18 -37.64 10.33
CA GLU A 329 -1.34 -38.78 11.27
C GLU A 329 -2.68 -39.52 11.10
N GLY A 330 -3.66 -38.90 10.45
CA GLY A 330 -5.01 -39.45 10.30
C GLY A 330 -5.19 -40.39 9.11
N PRO A 331 -6.33 -41.11 9.05
CA PRO A 331 -6.68 -42.00 7.93
C PRO A 331 -7.03 -41.24 6.64
N VAL A 332 -7.20 -39.93 6.72
CA VAL A 332 -7.65 -39.06 5.63
C VAL A 332 -6.85 -37.76 5.66
N LEU A 333 -6.38 -37.35 4.50
CA LEU A 333 -5.79 -36.03 4.24
C LEU A 333 -6.82 -35.13 3.56
N ARG A 334 -7.15 -34.01 4.19
CA ARG A 334 -7.92 -32.95 3.54
C ARG A 334 -7.01 -32.15 2.61
N VAL A 335 -7.44 -31.94 1.38
CA VAL A 335 -6.71 -31.20 0.35
C VAL A 335 -7.60 -30.07 -0.13
N PHE A 336 -7.08 -28.84 -0.09
CA PHE A 336 -7.75 -27.67 -0.64
C PHE A 336 -7.12 -27.29 -1.98
N VAL A 337 -7.95 -27.03 -2.99
CA VAL A 337 -7.52 -26.46 -4.26
C VAL A 337 -8.21 -25.11 -4.45
N SER A 338 -7.42 -24.04 -4.54
CA SER A 338 -7.94 -22.69 -4.73
C SER A 338 -8.54 -22.52 -6.13
N TYR A 339 -9.81 -22.10 -6.18
CA TYR A 339 -10.52 -21.75 -7.40
C TYR A 339 -10.36 -20.26 -7.66
N ARG A 340 -9.25 -19.90 -8.31
CA ARG A 340 -8.95 -18.51 -8.65
C ARG A 340 -9.71 -18.08 -9.90
N LYS A 341 -10.18 -16.84 -9.94
CA LYS A 341 -11.01 -16.31 -11.05
C LYS A 341 -10.38 -16.46 -12.44
N TRP A 342 -9.05 -16.38 -12.55
CA TRP A 342 -8.37 -16.56 -13.84
C TRP A 342 -8.50 -17.97 -14.42
N LEU A 343 -8.83 -18.97 -13.60
CA LEU A 343 -8.99 -20.35 -14.02
C LEU A 343 -10.25 -20.54 -14.88
N ASP A 344 -11.24 -19.64 -14.76
CA ASP A 344 -12.44 -19.61 -15.62
C ASP A 344 -12.06 -19.68 -17.11
N ARG A 345 -11.01 -18.97 -17.53
CA ARG A 345 -10.55 -18.97 -18.94
C ARG A 345 -10.06 -20.34 -19.43
N ARG A 346 -9.63 -21.22 -18.52
CA ARG A 346 -9.20 -22.59 -18.83
C ARG A 346 -10.33 -23.60 -18.64
N ILE A 347 -11.30 -23.29 -17.78
CA ILE A 347 -12.44 -24.16 -17.47
C ILE A 347 -13.57 -23.97 -18.48
N GLU A 348 -13.87 -22.75 -18.91
CA GLU A 348 -14.94 -22.43 -19.86
C GLU A 348 -14.90 -23.27 -21.16
N PRO A 349 -13.72 -23.53 -21.78
CA PRO A 349 -13.64 -24.41 -22.95
C PRO A 349 -13.85 -25.89 -22.63
N PHE A 350 -13.65 -26.31 -21.37
CA PHE A 350 -13.71 -27.70 -20.94
C PHE A 350 -15.08 -28.06 -20.32
N CYS A 351 -15.73 -27.11 -19.67
CA CYS A 351 -16.99 -27.29 -18.96
C CYS A 351 -18.12 -26.50 -19.62
N GLU A 352 -19.05 -27.22 -20.25
CA GLU A 352 -20.27 -26.62 -20.78
C GLU A 352 -21.20 -26.20 -19.63
N GLN A 353 -21.62 -24.93 -19.64
CA GLN A 353 -22.55 -24.42 -18.64
C GLN A 353 -23.98 -24.89 -18.97
N PRO A 354 -24.69 -25.55 -18.03
CA PRO A 354 -26.04 -26.02 -18.29
C PRO A 354 -27.00 -24.82 -18.45
N ARG A 355 -27.97 -24.93 -19.36
CA ARG A 355 -29.04 -23.92 -19.53
C ARG A 355 -30.19 -24.21 -18.59
N GLN A 356 -30.75 -23.17 -17.97
CA GLN A 356 -31.86 -23.30 -17.04
C GLN A 356 -33.15 -23.72 -17.77
N PRO A 357 -33.77 -24.85 -17.42
CA PRO A 357 -35.07 -25.25 -17.96
C PRO A 357 -36.19 -24.33 -17.46
N ALA A 358 -37.23 -24.13 -18.28
CA ALA A 358 -38.42 -23.39 -17.85
C ALA A 358 -39.21 -24.16 -16.78
N GLY A 359 -39.62 -23.49 -15.71
CA GLY A 359 -40.51 -24.05 -14.68
C GLY A 359 -39.83 -24.70 -13.45
N ILE A 360 -38.49 -24.71 -13.36
CA ILE A 360 -37.76 -25.21 -12.18
C ILE A 360 -37.57 -24.07 -11.16
N SER A 361 -37.67 -24.39 -9.86
CA SER A 361 -37.39 -23.44 -8.78
C SER A 361 -35.92 -23.01 -8.77
N VAL A 362 -35.64 -21.78 -8.33
CA VAL A 362 -34.26 -21.24 -8.30
C VAL A 362 -33.31 -22.13 -7.51
N ASP A 363 -33.76 -22.72 -6.40
CA ASP A 363 -32.92 -23.53 -5.52
C ASP A 363 -32.63 -24.93 -6.10
N ALA A 364 -33.62 -25.56 -6.72
CA ALA A 364 -33.42 -26.82 -7.44
C ALA A 364 -32.47 -26.62 -8.63
N TRP A 365 -32.59 -25.49 -9.34
CA TRP A 365 -31.68 -25.13 -10.42
C TRP A 365 -30.24 -24.92 -9.94
N ARG A 366 -30.05 -24.18 -8.83
CA ARG A 366 -28.71 -23.97 -8.23
C ARG A 366 -28.05 -25.30 -7.86
N THR A 367 -28.80 -26.19 -7.20
CA THR A 367 -28.30 -27.51 -6.80
C THR A 367 -27.89 -28.36 -8.01
N TYR A 368 -28.73 -28.39 -9.05
CA TYR A 368 -28.42 -29.08 -10.29
C TYR A 368 -27.18 -28.49 -10.97
N LYS A 369 -27.13 -27.15 -11.11
CA LYS A 369 -25.98 -26.45 -11.70
C LYS A 369 -24.68 -26.75 -10.95
N ASP A 370 -24.72 -26.73 -9.62
CA ASP A 370 -23.55 -27.02 -8.79
C ASP A 370 -23.10 -28.48 -8.93
N SER A 371 -24.03 -29.43 -9.03
CA SER A 371 -23.68 -30.84 -9.28
C SER A 371 -23.00 -31.04 -10.64
N VAL A 372 -23.49 -30.38 -11.70
CA VAL A 372 -22.90 -30.44 -13.05
C VAL A 372 -21.52 -29.78 -13.07
N ASN A 373 -21.38 -28.63 -12.39
CA ASN A 373 -20.10 -27.94 -12.27
C ASN A 373 -19.08 -28.79 -11.49
N LEU A 374 -19.46 -29.39 -10.36
CA LEU A 374 -18.57 -30.25 -9.57
C LEU A 374 -18.14 -31.48 -10.37
N ASP A 375 -19.06 -32.12 -11.09
CA ASP A 375 -18.72 -33.25 -11.96
C ASP A 375 -17.70 -32.85 -13.03
N CYS A 376 -17.86 -31.69 -13.66
CA CYS A 376 -16.88 -31.21 -14.63
C CYS A 376 -15.53 -30.86 -13.98
N LEU A 377 -15.54 -30.18 -12.83
CA LEU A 377 -14.32 -29.83 -12.09
C LEU A 377 -13.58 -31.08 -11.60
N SER A 378 -14.30 -32.15 -11.26
CA SER A 378 -13.71 -33.44 -10.88
C SER A 378 -12.88 -34.07 -12.01
N ARG A 379 -13.28 -33.83 -13.26
CA ARG A 379 -12.56 -34.26 -14.47
C ARG A 379 -11.43 -33.28 -14.84
N PHE A 380 -11.57 -32.01 -14.47
CA PHE A 380 -10.58 -30.97 -14.75
C PHE A 380 -9.36 -31.05 -13.80
N PHE A 381 -9.57 -31.32 -12.51
CA PHE A 381 -8.49 -31.45 -11.53
C PHE A 381 -8.07 -32.90 -11.33
N GLN A 382 -6.86 -33.23 -11.77
CA GLN A 382 -6.27 -34.54 -11.55
C GLN A 382 -5.35 -34.52 -10.33
N LEU A 383 -5.76 -35.18 -9.24
CA LEU A 383 -4.96 -35.32 -8.03
C LEU A 383 -4.14 -36.61 -8.07
N SER A 384 -2.87 -36.49 -7.70
CA SER A 384 -1.95 -37.62 -7.57
C SER A 384 -1.16 -37.51 -6.26
N VAL A 385 -0.92 -38.65 -5.63
CA VAL A 385 0.00 -38.77 -4.50
C VAL A 385 1.10 -39.74 -4.91
N ASN A 386 2.33 -39.26 -4.94
CA ASN A 386 3.48 -39.96 -5.51
C ASN A 386 3.17 -40.41 -6.95
N ASP A 387 3.21 -41.72 -7.21
CA ASP A 387 2.96 -42.32 -8.52
C ASP A 387 1.50 -42.75 -8.72
N SER A 388 0.64 -42.59 -7.70
CA SER A 388 -0.76 -43.03 -7.72
C SER A 388 -1.70 -41.87 -8.09
N VAL A 389 -2.46 -42.06 -9.16
CA VAL A 389 -3.49 -41.11 -9.61
C VAL A 389 -4.85 -41.49 -9.02
N TYR A 390 -5.51 -40.53 -8.39
CA TYR A 390 -6.84 -40.72 -7.82
C TYR A 390 -7.88 -40.26 -8.85
N GLY A 391 -8.49 -41.22 -9.54
CA GLY A 391 -9.39 -40.94 -10.68
C GLY A 391 -10.81 -40.47 -10.30
N LYS A 392 -11.30 -40.83 -9.11
CA LYS A 392 -12.62 -40.41 -8.63
C LYS A 392 -12.48 -39.85 -7.21
N ILE A 393 -12.50 -38.52 -7.13
CA ILE A 393 -12.45 -37.78 -5.87
C ILE A 393 -13.74 -36.99 -5.75
N ASP A 394 -14.36 -37.10 -4.59
CA ASP A 394 -15.53 -36.30 -4.25
C ASP A 394 -15.08 -34.90 -3.84
N TRP A 395 -15.18 -33.96 -4.78
CA TRP A 395 -14.87 -32.56 -4.56
C TRP A 395 -16.07 -31.83 -3.95
N ILE A 396 -15.81 -30.94 -3.00
CA ILE A 396 -16.83 -30.15 -2.31
C ILE A 396 -16.45 -28.68 -2.43
N PHE A 397 -17.38 -27.83 -2.87
CA PHE A 397 -17.15 -26.38 -2.86
C PHE A 397 -16.94 -25.87 -1.44
N HIS A 398 -15.92 -25.04 -1.26
CA HIS A 398 -15.64 -24.39 0.01
C HIS A 398 -15.06 -23.00 -0.20
N THR A 399 -15.36 -22.10 0.75
CA THR A 399 -14.75 -20.77 0.80
C THR A 399 -13.90 -20.69 2.06
N GLN A 400 -12.59 -20.50 1.89
CA GLN A 400 -11.65 -20.46 3.00
C GLN A 400 -11.87 -19.19 3.84
N PRO A 401 -12.10 -19.30 5.16
CA PRO A 401 -12.57 -18.18 5.98
C PRO A 401 -11.55 -17.05 6.18
N GLU A 402 -10.24 -17.33 6.12
CA GLU A 402 -9.20 -16.34 6.42
C GLU A 402 -9.06 -15.26 5.33
N ILE A 403 -9.12 -15.67 4.06
CA ILE A 403 -8.89 -14.81 2.89
C ILE A 403 -10.18 -14.63 2.06
N GLY A 404 -11.21 -15.45 2.30
CA GLY A 404 -12.44 -15.47 1.51
C GLY A 404 -12.21 -16.05 0.11
N SER A 405 -11.21 -16.90 -0.06
CA SER A 405 -10.91 -17.54 -1.35
C SER A 405 -11.84 -18.71 -1.60
N ASN A 406 -12.48 -18.73 -2.76
CA ASN A 406 -13.28 -19.87 -3.20
C ASN A 406 -12.36 -21.01 -3.66
N GLY A 407 -12.79 -22.25 -3.45
CA GLY A 407 -12.03 -23.43 -3.83
C GLY A 407 -12.82 -24.71 -3.67
N LEU A 408 -12.10 -25.83 -3.75
CA LEU A 408 -12.64 -27.16 -3.59
C LEU A 408 -11.86 -27.93 -2.51
N TYR A 409 -12.58 -28.63 -1.66
CA TYR A 409 -12.00 -29.64 -0.77
C TYR A 409 -12.12 -31.03 -1.37
N ALA A 410 -11.09 -31.83 -1.13
CA ALA A 410 -11.07 -33.26 -1.33
C ALA A 410 -10.58 -33.95 -0.06
N TYR A 411 -11.07 -35.17 0.18
CA TYR A 411 -10.63 -36.03 1.27
C TYR A 411 -9.92 -37.25 0.68
N VAL A 412 -8.60 -37.34 0.86
CA VAL A 412 -7.76 -38.37 0.26
C VAL A 412 -7.38 -39.42 1.32
N PRO A 413 -7.71 -40.70 1.14
CA PRO A 413 -7.30 -41.75 2.07
C PRO A 413 -5.77 -41.89 2.15
N THR A 414 -5.23 -42.01 3.35
CA THR A 414 -3.77 -42.07 3.60
C THR A 414 -3.20 -43.50 3.58
N ALA A 415 -4.06 -44.52 3.44
CA ALA A 415 -3.66 -45.93 3.47
C ALA A 415 -2.59 -46.31 2.42
N GLY A 416 -2.50 -45.58 1.30
CA GLY A 416 -1.50 -45.80 0.25
C GLY A 416 -0.23 -44.93 0.38
N PHE A 417 -0.10 -44.15 1.45
CA PHE A 417 1.03 -43.22 1.60
C PHE A 417 2.27 -43.97 2.05
N ARG A 418 3.44 -43.53 1.55
CA ARG A 418 4.73 -44.04 2.00
C ARG A 418 4.99 -43.55 3.42
N GLN A 419 5.69 -44.35 4.23
CA GLN A 419 6.24 -43.84 5.48
C GLN A 419 7.31 -42.78 5.17
N GLY A 420 7.12 -41.56 5.70
CA GLY A 420 7.98 -40.41 5.44
C GLY A 420 7.46 -39.49 4.33
N LYS A 421 8.34 -39.08 3.40
CA LYS A 421 8.03 -38.06 2.39
C LYS A 421 7.02 -38.58 1.37
N ASN A 422 5.93 -37.82 1.21
CA ASN A 422 4.96 -37.99 0.13
C ASN A 422 4.85 -36.70 -0.68
N ILE A 423 4.61 -36.82 -1.98
CA ILE A 423 4.42 -35.67 -2.88
C ILE A 423 2.99 -35.67 -3.36
N LEU A 424 2.25 -34.62 -3.03
CA LEU A 424 0.91 -34.39 -3.57
C LEU A 424 1.01 -33.41 -4.75
N SER A 425 0.44 -33.79 -5.89
CA SER A 425 0.37 -32.90 -7.06
C SER A 425 -1.02 -32.87 -7.66
N VAL A 426 -1.49 -31.65 -7.97
CA VAL A 426 -2.75 -31.41 -8.66
C VAL A 426 -2.41 -30.86 -10.04
N LYS A 427 -2.82 -31.58 -11.08
CA LYS A 427 -2.62 -31.22 -12.48
C LYS A 427 -3.94 -30.80 -13.09
N THR A 428 -3.89 -29.86 -14.02
CA THR A 428 -5.00 -29.47 -14.88
C THR A 428 -4.64 -29.84 -16.32
N PRO A 429 -5.62 -30.10 -17.20
CA PRO A 429 -5.35 -30.25 -18.63
C PRO A 429 -4.57 -29.04 -19.18
N LEU A 430 -3.69 -29.30 -20.15
CA LEU A 430 -2.81 -28.30 -20.78
C LEU A 430 -3.60 -27.35 -21.69
#